data_AF-A0A1F6GY06-F1
#
_entry.id   AF-A0A1F6GY06-F1
#
_cell.length_a   1.000
_cell.length_b   1.000
_cell.length_c   1.000
_cell.angle_alpha   90.00
_cell.angle_beta   90.00
_cell.angle_gamma   90.00
#
_symmetry.space_group_name_H-M   'P 1'
#
loop_
_entity.id
_entity.type
_entity.pdbx_description
1 polymer ?
#
loop_
_entity_poly.entity_id
_entity_poly.type
_entity_poly.pdbx_seq_one_letter_code
_entity_poly.pdbx_strand_id
1 'polypeptide(L)'
;MSPEMQGGDLQNQQSFTNEGLSPQQKAAIGKEKELAQRVMDEGKAEEVVNMFKHSVDLDKPVLTYADIGRVMLPDIAGEFPLIAAGAVRRIVNSLVKLDERKLINERKKKLLFEATLEKADPKKLEDARSKARKTRKENIRNGKTKIKTEHLLEINGATQWTEDEDTLLKLVLESEDFRHKTHHHGRPNWQKVVDFINKIYYQRAPTRTRDSVIGNAKAKGYL
;
A
#
# COMPACT_ATOMS: atom_id res chain seq x y z
N MET A 1 -41.73 22.52 27.26
CA MET A 1 -40.32 22.25 27.63
C MET A 1 -39.71 21.47 26.49
N SER A 2 -39.00 22.17 25.60
CA SER A 2 -38.33 21.60 24.43
C SER A 2 -36.83 21.66 24.68
N PRO A 3 -36.06 20.57 24.50
CA PRO A 3 -34.61 20.65 24.55
C PRO A 3 -34.09 21.15 23.20
N GLU A 4 -33.42 22.29 23.23
CA GLU A 4 -32.64 22.85 22.14
C GLU A 4 -31.50 21.90 21.79
N MET A 5 -31.56 21.31 20.59
CA MET A 5 -30.45 20.57 20.01
C MET A 5 -29.37 21.58 19.61
N GLN A 6 -28.32 21.67 20.42
CA GLN A 6 -27.10 22.42 20.13
C GLN A 6 -26.51 21.91 18.81
N GLY A 7 -26.47 22.81 17.82
CA GLY A 7 -25.81 22.61 16.54
C GLY A 7 -24.30 22.50 16.73
N GLY A 8 -23.82 21.27 16.86
CA GLY A 8 -22.40 20.95 16.85
C GLY A 8 -21.83 21.03 15.42
N ASP A 9 -21.03 22.07 15.20
CA ASP A 9 -19.84 22.10 14.34
C ASP A 9 -19.90 21.42 12.97
N LEU A 10 -20.55 22.10 12.02
CA LEU A 10 -20.36 21.94 10.58
C LEU A 10 -19.02 22.53 10.06
N GLN A 11 -18.08 22.91 10.94
CA GLN A 11 -16.87 23.69 10.60
C GLN A 11 -15.60 22.86 10.38
N ASN A 12 -15.68 21.74 9.67
CA ASN A 12 -14.46 21.08 9.17
C ASN A 12 -14.56 20.64 7.71
N GLN A 13 -15.19 21.48 6.88
CA GLN A 13 -14.96 21.46 5.44
C GLN A 13 -13.72 22.30 5.15
N GLN A 14 -12.59 21.65 4.88
CA GLN A 14 -11.49 22.31 4.18
C GLN A 14 -12.06 22.98 2.91
N SER A 15 -12.05 24.31 2.89
CA SER A 15 -12.40 25.10 1.72
C SER A 15 -11.32 24.90 0.66
N PHE A 16 -11.47 23.87 -0.15
CA PHE A 16 -10.72 23.76 -1.41
C PHE A 16 -11.18 24.91 -2.31
N THR A 17 -10.41 25.99 -2.38
CA THR A 17 -10.63 27.02 -3.39
C THR A 17 -10.40 26.38 -4.76
N ASN A 18 -11.35 26.54 -5.69
CA ASN A 18 -11.22 26.02 -7.06
C ASN A 18 -10.22 26.84 -7.91
N GLU A 19 -9.31 27.56 -7.25
CA GLU A 19 -8.28 28.38 -7.88
C GLU A 19 -7.23 27.46 -8.52
N GLY A 20 -6.97 27.67 -9.81
CA GLY A 20 -6.03 26.85 -10.60
C GLY A 20 -6.62 25.62 -11.30
N LEU A 21 -7.90 25.28 -11.12
CA LEU A 21 -8.55 24.20 -11.87
C LEU A 21 -8.99 24.65 -13.26
N SER A 22 -8.80 23.79 -14.27
CA SER A 22 -9.31 24.04 -15.62
C SER A 22 -10.85 24.03 -15.64
N PRO A 23 -11.49 24.70 -16.62
CA PRO A 23 -12.95 24.68 -16.77
C PRO A 23 -13.53 23.26 -16.84
N GLN A 24 -12.82 22.34 -17.52
CA GLN A 24 -13.20 20.93 -17.62
C GLN A 24 -13.13 20.22 -16.26
N GLN A 25 -12.11 20.49 -15.45
CA GLN A 25 -11.99 19.94 -14.10
C GLN A 25 -13.10 20.46 -13.17
N LYS A 26 -13.42 21.75 -13.28
CA LYS A 26 -14.53 22.35 -12.52
C LYS A 26 -15.89 21.73 -12.92
N ALA A 27 -16.11 21.52 -14.21
CA ALA A 27 -17.32 20.86 -14.71
C ALA A 27 -17.43 19.40 -14.22
N ALA A 28 -16.33 18.65 -14.25
CA ALA A 28 -16.29 17.28 -13.72
C ALA A 28 -16.62 17.24 -12.22
N ILE A 29 -16.01 18.11 -11.41
CA ILE A 29 -16.32 18.25 -9.97
C ILE A 29 -17.79 18.62 -9.74
N GLY A 30 -18.34 19.53 -10.55
CA GLY A 30 -19.75 19.88 -10.51
C GLY A 30 -20.64 18.66 -10.78
N LYS A 31 -20.31 17.89 -11.81
CA LYS A 31 -21.07 16.69 -12.18
C LYS A 31 -20.98 15.59 -11.13
N GLU A 32 -19.80 15.38 -10.53
CA GLU A 32 -19.65 14.45 -9.41
C GLU A 32 -20.54 14.82 -8.21
N LYS A 33 -20.66 16.12 -7.90
CA LYS A 33 -21.54 16.60 -6.81
C LYS A 33 -23.01 16.35 -7.12
N GLU A 34 -23.43 16.68 -8.34
CA GLU A 34 -24.79 16.43 -8.83
C GLU A 34 -25.16 14.96 -8.72
N LEU A 35 -24.28 14.07 -9.20
CA LEU A 35 -24.51 12.63 -9.16
C LEU A 35 -24.47 12.06 -7.74
N ALA A 36 -23.58 12.58 -6.87
CA ALA A 36 -23.57 12.20 -5.47
C ALA A 36 -24.88 12.57 -4.78
N GLN A 37 -25.41 13.78 -5.05
CA GLN A 37 -26.70 14.21 -4.52
C GLN A 37 -27.83 13.33 -5.04
N ARG A 38 -27.87 13.04 -6.33
CA ARG A 38 -28.86 12.12 -6.92
C ARG A 38 -28.90 10.77 -6.19
N VAL A 39 -27.75 10.15 -5.93
CA VAL A 39 -27.69 8.85 -5.21
C VAL A 39 -28.18 8.98 -3.76
N MET A 40 -27.91 10.12 -3.11
CA MET A 40 -28.43 10.39 -1.76
C MET A 40 -29.94 10.61 -1.76
N ASP A 41 -30.47 11.34 -2.74
CA ASP A 41 -31.91 11.61 -2.90
C ASP A 41 -32.70 10.34 -3.25
N GLU A 42 -32.08 9.41 -4.00
CA GLU A 42 -32.63 8.08 -4.27
C GLU A 42 -32.61 7.15 -3.04
N GLY A 43 -32.11 7.61 -1.88
CA GLY A 43 -32.05 6.83 -0.64
C GLY A 43 -30.98 5.73 -0.62
N LYS A 44 -30.07 5.72 -1.60
CA LYS A 44 -29.07 4.66 -1.80
C LYS A 44 -27.73 4.94 -1.11
N ALA A 45 -27.65 6.00 -0.33
CA ALA A 45 -26.44 6.42 0.37
C ALA A 45 -25.87 5.33 1.30
N GLU A 46 -26.75 4.63 2.02
CA GLU A 46 -26.36 3.57 2.93
C GLU A 46 -25.81 2.34 2.20
N GLU A 47 -26.39 2.00 1.05
CA GLU A 47 -25.90 0.95 0.17
C GLU A 47 -24.47 1.25 -0.33
N VAL A 48 -24.19 2.51 -0.74
CA VAL A 48 -22.83 2.95 -1.09
C VAL A 48 -21.87 2.73 0.06
N VAL A 49 -22.25 3.14 1.27
CA VAL A 49 -21.40 3.00 2.46
C VAL A 49 -21.17 1.54 2.81
N ASN A 50 -22.20 0.69 2.72
CA ASN A 50 -22.08 -0.74 2.96
C ASN A 50 -21.13 -1.40 1.95
N MET A 51 -21.27 -1.12 0.65
CA MET A 51 -20.34 -1.60 -0.37
C MET A 51 -18.91 -1.12 -0.09
N PHE A 52 -18.74 0.12 0.36
CA PHE A 52 -17.42 0.64 0.73
C PHE A 52 -16.83 -0.07 1.95
N LYS A 53 -17.59 -0.27 3.04
CA LYS A 53 -17.10 -0.92 4.26
C LYS A 53 -16.74 -2.39 4.03
N HIS A 54 -17.57 -3.09 3.26
CA HIS A 54 -17.38 -4.51 2.93
C HIS A 54 -16.45 -4.75 1.74
N SER A 55 -15.87 -3.70 1.16
CA SER A 55 -14.92 -3.81 0.04
C SER A 55 -13.58 -4.46 0.40
N VAL A 56 -13.36 -4.78 1.68
CA VAL A 56 -12.13 -5.38 2.22
C VAL A 56 -12.39 -6.68 3.00
N ASP A 57 -13.61 -7.20 2.92
CA ASP A 57 -13.98 -8.49 3.52
C ASP A 57 -13.14 -9.60 2.89
N LEU A 58 -12.58 -10.46 3.73
CA LEU A 58 -11.93 -11.70 3.29
C LEU A 58 -13.03 -12.55 2.63
N ASP A 59 -12.77 -13.14 1.48
CA ASP A 59 -13.71 -13.94 0.65
C ASP A 59 -14.60 -13.17 -0.34
N LYS A 60 -14.50 -11.84 -0.42
CA LYS A 60 -15.17 -11.05 -1.47
C LYS A 60 -14.17 -10.35 -2.41
N PRO A 61 -14.54 -10.13 -3.68
CA PRO A 61 -13.76 -9.27 -4.57
C PRO A 61 -13.60 -7.87 -3.96
N VAL A 62 -12.37 -7.37 -3.98
CA VAL A 62 -12.06 -6.03 -3.49
C VAL A 62 -12.68 -4.99 -4.41
N LEU A 63 -13.60 -4.17 -3.88
CA LEU A 63 -14.31 -3.15 -4.68
C LEU A 63 -13.61 -1.80 -4.62
N THR A 64 -13.26 -1.22 -5.76
CA THR A 64 -12.82 0.17 -5.89
C THR A 64 -14.01 1.12 -5.95
N TYR A 65 -13.76 2.43 -5.79
CA TYR A 65 -14.80 3.45 -6.01
C TYR A 65 -15.40 3.39 -7.42
N ALA A 66 -14.61 2.99 -8.42
CA ALA A 66 -15.09 2.79 -9.79
C ALA A 66 -16.01 1.58 -9.89
N ASP A 67 -15.70 0.49 -9.19
CA ASP A 67 -16.55 -0.70 -9.16
C ASP A 67 -17.91 -0.39 -8.51
N ILE A 68 -17.89 0.28 -7.36
CA ILE A 68 -19.12 0.79 -6.71
C ILE A 68 -19.85 1.76 -7.65
N GLY A 69 -19.12 2.64 -8.34
CA GLY A 69 -19.69 3.57 -9.31
C GLY A 69 -20.42 2.89 -10.45
N ARG A 70 -19.90 1.75 -10.95
CA ARG A 70 -20.58 0.95 -11.99
C ARG A 70 -21.88 0.34 -11.51
N VAL A 71 -21.99 -0.01 -10.23
CA VAL A 71 -23.23 -0.55 -9.66
C VAL A 71 -24.24 0.56 -9.42
N MET A 72 -23.81 1.69 -8.86
CA MET A 72 -24.70 2.74 -8.39
C MET A 72 -25.10 3.75 -9.48
N LEU A 73 -24.24 3.95 -10.47
CA LEU A 73 -24.42 4.89 -11.58
C LEU A 73 -24.08 4.22 -12.92
N PRO A 74 -24.76 3.12 -13.30
CA PRO A 74 -24.41 2.33 -14.49
C PRO A 74 -24.56 3.13 -15.80
N ASP A 75 -25.53 4.05 -15.84
CA ASP A 75 -25.80 4.98 -16.95
C ASP A 75 -24.62 5.94 -17.20
N ILE A 76 -23.92 6.34 -16.14
CA ILE A 76 -22.76 7.24 -16.23
C ILE A 76 -21.45 6.48 -16.34
N ALA A 77 -21.30 5.38 -15.59
CA ALA A 77 -20.01 4.71 -15.41
C ALA A 77 -19.49 4.03 -16.69
N GLY A 78 -20.36 3.73 -17.66
CA GLY A 78 -19.96 3.20 -18.96
C GLY A 78 -19.14 4.20 -19.78
N GLU A 79 -19.52 5.47 -19.76
CA GLU A 79 -18.89 6.53 -20.56
C GLU A 79 -17.92 7.39 -19.73
N PHE A 80 -18.26 7.63 -18.46
CA PHE A 80 -17.50 8.48 -17.53
C PHE A 80 -17.22 7.76 -16.19
N PRO A 81 -16.42 6.68 -16.19
CA PRO A 81 -16.15 5.87 -15.00
C PRO A 81 -15.49 6.65 -13.85
N LEU A 82 -14.65 7.64 -14.17
CA LEU A 82 -13.99 8.47 -13.15
C LEU A 82 -14.97 9.43 -12.47
N ILE A 83 -15.95 9.95 -13.20
CA ILE A 83 -16.99 10.85 -12.65
C ILE A 83 -17.90 10.03 -11.72
N ALA A 84 -18.31 8.83 -12.13
CA ALA A 84 -19.08 7.92 -11.28
C ALA A 84 -18.31 7.55 -9.99
N ALA A 85 -17.01 7.24 -10.11
CA ALA A 85 -16.15 6.97 -8.95
C ALA A 85 -16.02 8.20 -8.02
N GLY A 86 -15.90 9.39 -8.59
CA GLY A 86 -15.85 10.66 -7.86
C GLY A 86 -17.13 10.93 -7.06
N ALA A 87 -18.30 10.64 -7.64
CA ALA A 87 -19.59 10.73 -6.95
C ALA A 87 -19.66 9.80 -5.74
N VAL A 88 -19.29 8.52 -5.90
CA VAL A 88 -19.22 7.55 -4.79
C VAL A 88 -18.25 8.03 -3.71
N ARG A 89 -17.07 8.53 -4.11
CA ARG A 89 -16.09 9.07 -3.17
C ARG A 89 -16.65 10.23 -2.35
N ARG A 90 -17.47 11.09 -2.94
CA ARG A 90 -18.14 12.19 -2.22
C ARG A 90 -19.12 11.67 -1.18
N ILE A 91 -19.96 10.71 -1.54
CA ILE A 91 -20.92 10.10 -0.60
C ILE A 91 -20.17 9.47 0.60
N VAL A 92 -19.15 8.65 0.33
CA VAL A 92 -18.31 8.06 1.37
C VAL A 92 -17.61 9.14 2.20
N ASN A 93 -17.14 10.22 1.57
CA ASN A 93 -16.50 11.33 2.28
C ASN A 93 -17.46 12.11 3.19
N SER A 94 -18.75 12.14 2.87
CA SER A 94 -19.77 12.80 3.67
C SER A 94 -20.25 11.92 4.84
N LEU A 95 -20.29 10.60 4.67
CA LEU A 95 -20.98 9.70 5.61
C LEU A 95 -20.06 8.81 6.45
N VAL A 96 -18.82 8.58 6.02
CA VAL A 96 -17.86 7.71 6.73
C VAL A 96 -16.77 8.56 7.36
N LYS A 97 -16.42 8.32 8.63
CA LYS A 97 -15.38 9.09 9.35
C LYS A 97 -14.01 8.96 8.67
N LEU A 98 -13.20 10.02 8.70
CA LEU A 98 -11.91 10.08 8.01
C LEU A 98 -10.97 8.92 8.37
N ASP A 99 -10.85 8.58 9.65
CA ASP A 99 -9.94 7.53 10.11
C ASP A 99 -10.38 6.13 9.66
N GLU A 100 -11.69 5.87 9.67
CA GLU A 100 -12.29 4.64 9.14
C GLU A 100 -12.03 4.53 7.63
N ARG A 101 -12.23 5.63 6.87
CA ARG A 101 -11.90 5.67 5.43
C ARG A 101 -10.43 5.37 5.18
N LYS A 102 -9.52 5.95 5.96
CA LYS A 102 -8.07 5.72 5.81
C LYS A 102 -7.73 4.25 6.02
N LEU A 103 -8.23 3.65 7.10
CA LEU A 103 -8.00 2.24 7.42
C LEU A 103 -8.49 1.31 6.29
N ILE A 104 -9.72 1.53 5.80
CA ILE A 104 -10.30 0.72 4.71
C ILE A 104 -9.51 0.91 3.41
N ASN A 105 -9.13 2.14 3.06
CA ASN A 105 -8.37 2.40 1.84
C ASN A 105 -6.95 1.80 1.87
N GLU A 106 -6.27 1.82 3.02
CA GLU A 106 -4.97 1.17 3.19
C GLU A 106 -5.09 -0.35 3.04
N ARG A 107 -6.08 -0.96 3.70
CA ARG A 107 -6.35 -2.39 3.56
C ARG A 107 -6.69 -2.78 2.11
N LYS A 108 -7.52 -1.98 1.44
CA LYS A 108 -7.88 -2.15 0.03
C LYS A 108 -6.66 -2.11 -0.88
N LYS A 109 -5.76 -1.14 -0.66
CA LYS A 109 -4.51 -1.00 -1.42
C LYS A 109 -3.63 -2.23 -1.26
N LYS A 110 -3.49 -2.75 -0.03
CA LYS A 110 -2.74 -3.98 0.27
C LYS A 110 -3.33 -5.18 -0.48
N LEU A 111 -4.64 -5.41 -0.36
CA LEU A 111 -5.30 -6.55 -1.01
C LEU A 111 -5.25 -6.49 -2.54
N LEU A 112 -5.46 -5.30 -3.14
CA LEU A 112 -5.33 -5.13 -4.60
C LEU A 112 -3.89 -5.39 -5.06
N PHE A 113 -2.91 -4.96 -4.27
CA PHE A 113 -1.51 -5.22 -4.57
C PHE A 113 -1.19 -6.72 -4.51
N GLU A 114 -1.61 -7.40 -3.44
CA GLU A 114 -1.46 -8.86 -3.28
C GLU A 114 -2.12 -9.63 -4.44
N ALA A 115 -3.37 -9.31 -4.78
CA ALA A 115 -4.07 -9.92 -5.91
C ALA A 115 -3.39 -9.64 -7.27
N THR A 116 -2.74 -8.48 -7.42
CA THR A 116 -1.95 -8.16 -8.61
C THR A 116 -0.67 -8.97 -8.66
N LEU A 117 -0.01 -9.19 -7.51
CA LEU A 117 1.19 -10.02 -7.40
C LEU A 117 0.90 -11.49 -7.70
N GLU A 118 -0.21 -12.03 -7.18
CA GLU A 118 -0.63 -13.41 -7.43
C GLU A 118 -0.90 -13.68 -8.92
N LYS A 119 -1.43 -12.69 -9.63
CA LYS A 119 -1.72 -12.78 -11.08
C LYS A 119 -0.53 -12.41 -11.97
N ALA A 120 0.55 -11.88 -11.40
CA ALA A 120 1.69 -11.44 -12.17
C ALA A 120 2.57 -12.63 -12.60
N ASP A 121 2.99 -12.62 -13.86
CA ASP A 121 4.05 -13.52 -14.35
C ASP A 121 5.32 -13.30 -13.50
N PRO A 122 5.85 -14.33 -12.81
CA PRO A 122 7.01 -14.24 -11.94
C PRO A 122 8.21 -13.54 -12.61
N LYS A 123 8.40 -13.78 -13.91
CA LYS A 123 9.51 -13.20 -14.67
C LYS A 123 9.33 -11.70 -14.91
N LYS A 124 8.12 -11.28 -15.28
CA LYS A 124 7.79 -9.85 -15.45
C LYS A 124 7.87 -9.09 -14.13
N LEU A 125 7.49 -9.74 -13.03
CA LEU A 125 7.60 -9.18 -11.68
C LEU A 125 9.06 -8.99 -11.28
N GLU A 126 9.94 -9.97 -11.55
CA GLU A 126 11.38 -9.86 -11.32
C GLU A 126 12.02 -8.75 -12.17
N ASP A 127 11.65 -8.64 -13.45
CA ASP A 127 12.13 -7.58 -14.34
C ASP A 127 11.69 -6.18 -13.87
N ALA A 128 10.43 -6.02 -13.47
CA ALA A 128 9.91 -4.78 -12.91
C ALA A 128 10.62 -4.41 -11.60
N ARG A 129 10.88 -5.40 -10.73
CA ARG A 129 11.66 -5.23 -9.49
C ARG A 129 13.11 -4.81 -9.80
N SER A 130 13.74 -5.45 -10.77
CA SER A 130 15.10 -5.13 -11.21
C SER A 130 15.21 -3.69 -11.75
N LYS A 131 14.25 -3.27 -12.59
CA LYS A 131 14.15 -1.88 -13.08
C LYS A 131 13.94 -0.89 -11.93
N ALA A 132 12.99 -1.14 -11.04
CA ALA A 132 12.74 -0.28 -9.88
C ALA A 132 13.99 -0.18 -8.97
N ARG A 133 14.72 -1.28 -8.78
CA ARG A 133 15.99 -1.29 -8.01
C ARG A 133 17.06 -0.44 -8.69
N LYS A 134 17.21 -0.52 -10.02
CA LYS A 134 18.14 0.31 -10.79
C LYS A 134 17.80 1.80 -10.69
N THR A 135 16.54 2.17 -10.93
CA THR A 135 16.05 3.55 -10.84
C THR A 135 16.22 4.13 -9.44
N ARG A 136 15.97 3.34 -8.37
CA ARG A 136 16.20 3.79 -6.99
C ARG A 136 17.68 3.97 -6.67
N LYS A 137 18.56 3.04 -7.09
CA LYS A 137 20.02 3.19 -6.96
C LYS A 137 20.52 4.46 -7.66
N GLU A 138 19.97 4.75 -8.83
CA GLU A 138 20.28 5.95 -9.60
C GLU A 138 19.78 7.23 -8.92
N ASN A 139 18.54 7.23 -8.40
CA ASN A 139 18.00 8.37 -7.64
C ASN A 139 18.78 8.65 -6.35
N ILE A 140 19.25 7.59 -5.66
CA ILE A 140 20.16 7.70 -4.51
C ILE A 140 21.50 8.28 -4.93
N ARG A 141 22.12 7.75 -5.99
CA ARG A 141 23.40 8.25 -6.53
C ARG A 141 23.31 9.72 -6.93
N ASN A 142 22.17 10.12 -7.48
CA ASN A 142 21.91 11.49 -7.93
C ASN A 142 21.39 12.40 -6.81
N GLY A 143 21.39 11.95 -5.54
CA GLY A 143 21.00 12.75 -4.39
C GLY A 143 19.52 13.14 -4.32
N LYS A 144 18.67 12.60 -5.20
CA LYS A 144 17.24 12.93 -5.29
C LYS A 144 16.40 12.32 -4.16
N THR A 145 16.95 11.38 -3.40
CA THR A 145 16.26 10.72 -2.28
C THR A 145 17.16 10.68 -1.05
N LYS A 146 16.80 11.43 0.01
CA LYS A 146 17.46 11.33 1.32
C LYS A 146 17.05 10.00 2.00
N ILE A 147 18.01 9.14 2.28
CA ILE A 147 17.77 7.82 2.88
C ILE A 147 17.54 7.98 4.39
N LYS A 148 16.40 7.49 4.90
CA LYS A 148 16.19 7.19 6.33
C LYS A 148 16.48 5.71 6.59
N THR A 149 16.89 5.36 7.81
CA THR A 149 17.22 3.99 8.24
C THR A 149 16.08 2.99 7.97
N GLU A 150 14.83 3.45 8.07
CA GLU A 150 13.61 2.68 7.77
C GLU A 150 13.54 2.24 6.29
N HIS A 151 13.99 3.08 5.35
CA HIS A 151 14.02 2.73 3.94
C HIS A 151 15.02 1.60 3.65
N LEU A 152 16.11 1.47 4.42
CA LEU A 152 17.08 0.38 4.24
C LEU A 152 16.54 -0.99 4.68
N LEU A 153 15.57 -1.01 5.62
CA LEU A 153 14.89 -2.22 6.08
C LEU A 153 13.84 -2.71 5.07
N GLU A 154 13.07 -1.79 4.47
CA GLU A 154 12.08 -2.11 3.42
C GLU A 154 12.70 -2.42 2.05
N ILE A 155 13.88 -1.86 1.74
CA ILE A 155 14.49 -1.98 0.41
C ILE A 155 15.02 -3.38 0.11
N ASN A 156 15.24 -4.24 1.12
CA ASN A 156 15.96 -5.50 0.90
C ASN A 156 15.28 -6.79 1.41
N GLY A 157 14.24 -6.73 2.24
CA GLY A 157 13.41 -7.89 2.62
C GLY A 157 11.96 -7.61 2.27
N ALA A 158 11.27 -8.54 1.60
CA ALA A 158 9.87 -8.35 1.20
C ALA A 158 8.90 -8.18 2.39
N THR A 159 9.37 -8.48 3.60
CA THR A 159 8.64 -8.47 4.86
C THR A 159 9.54 -7.98 6.01
N GLN A 160 8.95 -7.48 7.08
CA GLN A 160 9.68 -7.17 8.31
C GLN A 160 10.42 -8.42 8.83
N TRP A 161 11.59 -8.25 9.45
CA TRP A 161 12.29 -9.34 10.12
C TRP A 161 11.52 -9.75 11.37
N THR A 162 11.30 -11.05 11.55
CA THR A 162 10.73 -11.59 12.79
C THR A 162 11.83 -11.78 13.85
N GLU A 163 11.43 -11.89 15.12
CA GLU A 163 12.37 -12.15 16.23
C GLU A 163 13.11 -13.49 16.05
N ASP A 164 12.44 -14.50 15.48
CA ASP A 164 13.02 -15.80 15.19
C ASP A 164 14.05 -15.75 14.04
N GLU A 165 13.81 -14.91 13.03
CA GLU A 165 14.77 -14.66 11.95
C GLU A 165 16.01 -13.91 12.45
N ASP A 166 15.81 -12.92 13.33
CA ASP A 166 16.89 -12.17 13.98
C ASP A 166 17.75 -13.10 14.85
N THR A 167 17.10 -13.97 15.64
CA THR A 167 17.76 -14.97 16.49
C THR A 167 18.57 -15.95 15.65
N LEU A 168 17.98 -16.46 14.56
CA LEU A 168 18.68 -17.35 13.65
C LEU A 168 19.88 -16.66 12.99
N LEU A 169 19.72 -15.40 12.54
CA LEU A 169 20.80 -14.63 11.95
C LEU A 169 21.98 -14.48 12.90
N LYS A 170 21.73 -14.17 14.18
CA LYS A 170 22.77 -14.06 15.20
C LYS A 170 23.53 -15.38 15.37
N LEU A 171 22.82 -16.49 15.56
CA LEU A 171 23.43 -17.82 15.73
C LEU A 171 24.25 -18.24 14.49
N VAL A 172 23.74 -17.95 13.30
CA VAL A 172 24.43 -18.25 12.04
C VAL A 172 25.71 -17.43 11.88
N LEU A 173 25.73 -16.17 12.33
CA LEU A 173 26.92 -15.31 12.28
C LEU A 173 27.99 -15.67 13.33
N GLU A 174 27.59 -16.31 14.43
CA GLU A 174 28.50 -16.84 15.45
C GLU A 174 29.16 -18.17 15.01
N SER A 175 28.55 -18.90 14.09
CA SER A 175 29.05 -20.19 13.60
C SER A 175 30.16 -20.07 12.56
N GLU A 176 31.27 -20.80 12.79
CA GLU A 176 32.40 -20.91 11.86
C GLU A 176 32.03 -21.53 10.51
N ASP A 177 30.96 -22.35 10.47
CA ASP A 177 30.51 -22.99 9.23
C ASP A 177 30.04 -21.99 8.18
N PHE A 178 29.65 -20.79 8.61
CA PHE A 178 29.17 -19.72 7.74
C PHE A 178 30.24 -18.69 7.40
N ARG A 179 31.52 -18.94 7.72
CA ARG A 179 32.64 -18.08 7.34
C ARG A 179 33.32 -18.53 6.06
N HIS A 180 33.99 -17.60 5.38
CA HIS A 180 34.87 -17.94 4.27
C HIS A 180 36.10 -18.71 4.77
N LYS A 181 36.42 -19.84 4.12
CA LYS A 181 37.56 -20.70 4.46
C LYS A 181 38.87 -20.35 3.72
N THR A 182 38.79 -19.52 2.69
CA THR A 182 39.93 -19.21 1.80
C THR A 182 40.09 -17.69 1.60
N HIS A 183 39.49 -17.11 0.55
CA HIS A 183 39.50 -15.65 0.36
C HIS A 183 38.59 -14.96 1.38
N HIS A 184 39.12 -13.97 2.09
CA HIS A 184 38.48 -13.29 3.23
C HIS A 184 38.24 -14.19 4.46
N HIS A 185 39.24 -15.01 4.81
CA HIS A 185 39.20 -15.91 5.97
C HIS A 185 38.57 -15.25 7.20
N GLY A 186 37.62 -15.94 7.83
CA GLY A 186 36.95 -15.49 9.05
C GLY A 186 35.83 -14.45 8.83
N ARG A 187 35.66 -13.90 7.62
CA ARG A 187 34.50 -13.06 7.31
C ARG A 187 33.26 -13.93 7.04
N PRO A 188 32.05 -13.46 7.41
CA PRO A 188 30.82 -14.15 7.05
C PRO A 188 30.68 -14.33 5.53
N ASN A 189 30.38 -15.56 5.12
CA ASN A 189 29.98 -15.90 3.76
C ASN A 189 28.49 -15.56 3.60
N TRP A 190 28.25 -14.31 3.23
CA TRP A 190 26.90 -13.75 3.13
C TRP A 190 25.97 -14.51 2.19
N GLN A 191 26.50 -15.13 1.14
CA GLN A 191 25.66 -15.93 0.23
C GLN A 191 25.16 -17.19 0.95
N LYS A 192 26.05 -17.90 1.66
CA LYS A 192 25.70 -19.08 2.44
C LYS A 192 24.70 -18.78 3.56
N VAL A 193 24.83 -17.63 4.22
CA VAL A 193 23.89 -17.17 5.26
C VAL A 193 22.51 -16.91 4.66
N VAL A 194 22.43 -16.20 3.53
CA VAL A 194 21.16 -15.90 2.84
C VAL A 194 20.46 -17.17 2.38
N ASP A 195 21.20 -18.08 1.76
CA ASP A 195 20.66 -19.34 1.25
C ASP A 195 20.11 -20.20 2.39
N PHE A 196 20.77 -20.18 3.56
CA PHE A 196 20.32 -20.90 4.75
C PHE A 196 19.04 -20.31 5.35
N ILE A 197 18.97 -18.99 5.56
CA ILE A 197 17.78 -18.33 6.09
C ILE A 197 16.57 -18.56 5.17
N ASN A 198 16.75 -18.39 3.85
CA ASN A 198 15.69 -18.64 2.87
C ASN A 198 15.28 -20.12 2.81
N LYS A 199 16.21 -21.06 3.02
CA LYS A 199 15.90 -22.48 3.09
C LYS A 199 15.05 -22.81 4.32
N ILE A 200 15.38 -22.24 5.48
CA ILE A 200 14.70 -22.53 6.75
C ILE A 200 13.29 -21.94 6.80
N TYR A 201 13.14 -20.64 6.49
CA TYR A 201 11.85 -19.95 6.66
C TYR A 201 10.99 -19.91 5.39
N TYR A 202 11.60 -20.02 4.22
CA TYR A 202 10.93 -19.71 2.95
C TYR A 202 11.02 -20.83 1.92
N GLN A 203 11.41 -22.04 2.32
CA GLN A 203 11.51 -23.22 1.44
C GLN A 203 12.29 -22.93 0.13
N ARG A 204 13.35 -22.10 0.22
CA ARG A 204 14.18 -21.60 -0.90
C ARG A 204 13.54 -20.54 -1.80
N ALA A 205 12.37 -20.01 -1.47
CA ALA A 205 11.90 -18.78 -2.10
C ALA A 205 12.86 -17.61 -1.74
N PRO A 206 13.30 -16.79 -2.71
CA PRO A 206 14.30 -15.74 -2.49
C PRO A 206 13.69 -14.51 -1.80
N THR A 207 13.26 -14.67 -0.54
CA THR A 207 12.59 -13.64 0.26
C THR A 207 13.58 -12.67 0.92
N ARG A 208 14.66 -13.20 1.52
CA ARG A 208 15.75 -12.42 2.10
C ARG A 208 16.87 -12.27 1.08
N THR A 209 17.30 -11.05 0.82
CA THR A 209 18.43 -10.78 -0.08
C THR A 209 19.72 -10.58 0.72
N ARG A 210 20.87 -10.76 0.07
CA ARG A 210 22.20 -10.48 0.67
C ARG A 210 22.29 -9.10 1.30
N ASP A 211 21.79 -8.08 0.62
CA ASP A 211 21.81 -6.70 1.12
C ASP A 211 20.91 -6.54 2.35
N SER A 212 19.83 -7.33 2.46
CA SER A 212 18.91 -7.34 3.63
C SER A 212 19.57 -7.91 4.85
N VAL A 213 20.19 -9.07 4.68
CA VAL A 213 20.87 -9.80 5.74
C VAL A 213 22.02 -8.96 6.30
N ILE A 214 22.82 -8.36 5.40
CA ILE A 214 23.90 -7.46 5.80
C ILE A 214 23.36 -6.19 6.47
N GLY A 215 22.32 -5.59 5.90
CA GLY A 215 21.70 -4.38 6.45
C GLY A 215 21.13 -4.58 7.85
N ASN A 216 20.41 -5.70 8.05
CA ASN A 216 19.83 -6.04 9.34
C ASN A 216 20.92 -6.38 10.38
N ALA A 217 21.94 -7.15 10.00
CA ALA A 217 23.07 -7.46 10.87
C ALA A 217 23.80 -6.18 11.37
N LYS A 218 23.99 -5.19 10.48
CA LYS A 218 24.56 -3.89 10.86
C LYS A 218 23.64 -3.07 11.76
N ALA A 219 22.35 -3.01 11.42
CA ALA A 219 21.36 -2.26 12.20
C ALA A 219 21.22 -2.78 13.64
N LYS A 220 21.44 -4.09 13.84
CA LYS A 220 21.36 -4.76 15.15
C LYS A 220 22.70 -4.88 15.88
N GLY A 221 23.81 -4.42 15.28
CA GLY A 221 25.14 -4.46 15.90
C GLY A 221 25.75 -5.86 15.98
N TYR A 222 25.38 -6.77 15.07
CA TYR A 222 25.99 -8.11 14.97
C TYR A 222 27.32 -8.12 14.20
N LEU A 223 27.74 -6.96 13.69
CA LEU A 223 28.93 -6.73 12.87
C LEU A 223 29.75 -5.56 13.40
#